data_AF-A0A378TG75-F1
#
_entry.id   AF-A0A378TG75-F1
#
_cell.length_a   1.000
_cell.length_b   1.000
_cell.length_c   1.000
_cell.angle_alpha   90.00
_cell.angle_beta   90.00
_cell.angle_gamma   90.00
#
_symmetry.space_group_name_H-M   'P 1'
#
loop_
_entity.id
_entity.type
_entity.pdbx_description
1 polymer ?
#
loop_
_entity_poly.entity_id
_entity_poly.type
_entity_poly.pdbx_seq_one_letter_code
_entity_poly.pdbx_strand_id
1 'polypeptide(L)'
;MVAGAVSEVRADPAADALARLNELSSQALQSRQAVTAAQSDVEAKLAAQTAAEERHRADLDTLRVANARLEPFQAAIDQVAVMTYMSGRTGQLTAALTAESPQQLIDGLAVQRAVATEAAVQLDGLRQAQARAGAAARTSERSAAEARTAAEQAAAVRAELQAALNEMLRQISAAEAQYAALTPQQQAAVDIAAAPPPPPFAAMPGMPGDVAAPAAPLPPVPSAALNPEALPVGVASEVGLQPNTVLAARAVSAQFPQISEIGGVRPDSKPWHPSGLAIDIMIPNSGSPEGIALGDQIMNFFLTNAARFGIQDVIWRGVYYTPSGPAGSGYGHFDHVHLTTTPRR
;
A
#
# COMPACT_ATOMS: atom_id res chain seq x y z
N MET A 1 -7.91 76.14 9.58
CA MET A 1 -6.88 75.10 9.38
C MET A 1 -7.52 73.76 9.73
N VAL A 2 -7.35 72.79 8.83
CA VAL A 2 -8.04 71.50 8.80
C VAL A 2 -7.51 70.59 9.90
N ALA A 3 -8.40 70.10 10.77
CA ALA A 3 -8.10 68.98 11.66
C ALA A 3 -8.26 67.68 10.87
N GLY A 4 -7.15 67.02 10.56
CA GLY A 4 -7.14 65.69 9.94
C GLY A 4 -7.60 64.66 10.95
N ALA A 5 -8.75 64.04 10.69
CA ALA A 5 -9.18 62.84 11.41
C ALA A 5 -8.26 61.69 11.00
N VAL A 6 -7.48 61.19 11.96
CA VAL A 6 -6.75 59.93 11.83
C VAL A 6 -7.80 58.83 11.93
N SER A 7 -8.20 58.26 10.79
CA SER A 7 -9.04 57.07 10.77
C SER A 7 -8.25 55.91 11.35
N GLU A 8 -8.59 55.48 12.57
CA GLU A 8 -8.17 54.17 13.08
C GLU A 8 -8.66 53.09 12.11
N VAL A 9 -7.74 52.50 11.35
CA VAL A 9 -8.01 51.26 10.61
C VAL A 9 -8.09 50.14 11.65
N ARG A 10 -9.27 49.92 12.22
CA ARG A 10 -9.56 48.70 12.97
C ARG A 10 -9.82 47.58 11.96
N ALA A 11 -8.89 46.65 11.85
CA ALA A 11 -9.16 45.37 11.21
C ALA A 11 -10.31 44.69 11.97
N ASP A 12 -11.34 44.26 11.25
CA ASP A 12 -12.46 43.52 11.83
C ASP A 12 -11.95 42.11 12.24
N PRO A 13 -11.89 41.79 13.54
CA PRO A 13 -11.39 40.50 14.01
C PRO A 13 -12.17 39.31 13.43
N ALA A 14 -13.44 39.52 13.05
CA ALA A 14 -14.27 38.50 12.43
C ALA A 14 -13.88 38.20 10.98
N ALA A 15 -13.52 39.23 10.21
CA ALA A 15 -13.04 39.09 8.83
C ALA A 15 -11.66 38.41 8.79
N ASP A 16 -10.78 38.76 9.73
CA ASP A 16 -9.45 38.15 9.86
C ASP A 16 -9.54 36.65 10.24
N ALA A 17 -10.50 36.26 11.08
CA ALA A 17 -10.69 34.87 11.49
C ALA A 17 -11.17 33.97 10.34
N LEU A 18 -12.06 34.48 9.47
CA LEU A 18 -12.54 33.76 8.28
C LEU A 18 -11.47 33.68 7.19
N ALA A 19 -10.67 34.75 7.00
CA ALA A 19 -9.55 34.73 6.07
C ALA A 19 -8.51 33.64 6.45
N ARG A 20 -8.18 33.53 7.74
CA ARG A 20 -7.30 32.46 8.26
C ARG A 20 -7.87 31.06 8.02
N LEU A 21 -9.17 30.87 8.20
CA LEU A 21 -9.82 29.57 7.96
C LEU A 21 -9.73 29.16 6.47
N ASN A 22 -9.95 30.11 5.56
CA ASN A 22 -9.82 29.86 4.11
C ASN A 22 -8.38 29.54 3.70
N GLU A 23 -7.40 30.20 4.32
CA GLU A 23 -5.98 29.90 4.12
C GLU A 23 -5.63 28.48 4.60
N LEU A 24 -6.08 28.10 5.80
CA LEU A 24 -5.91 26.75 6.35
C LEU A 24 -6.58 25.68 5.48
N SER A 25 -7.75 25.97 4.91
CA SER A 25 -8.44 25.10 3.95
C SER A 25 -7.63 24.90 2.67
N SER A 26 -7.05 25.98 2.12
CA SER A 26 -6.15 25.90 0.95
C SER A 26 -4.90 25.07 1.26
N GLN A 27 -4.28 25.28 2.42
CA GLN A 27 -3.12 24.50 2.88
C GLN A 27 -3.47 23.01 3.05
N ALA A 28 -4.66 22.68 3.56
CA ALA A 28 -5.14 21.31 3.68
C ALA A 28 -5.33 20.62 2.32
N LEU A 29 -5.79 21.35 1.30
CA LEU A 29 -5.88 20.83 -0.08
C LEU A 29 -4.50 20.55 -0.68
N GLN A 30 -3.51 21.40 -0.41
CA GLN A 30 -2.12 21.20 -0.85
C GLN A 30 -1.46 20.02 -0.13
N SER A 31 -1.66 19.87 1.19
CA SER A 31 -1.12 18.72 1.93
C SER A 31 -1.77 17.41 1.51
N ARG A 32 -3.06 17.41 1.14
CA ARG A 32 -3.69 16.26 0.48
C ARG A 32 -2.98 15.86 -0.80
N GLN A 33 -2.75 16.83 -1.70
CA GLN A 33 -2.06 16.56 -2.96
C GLN A 33 -0.66 16.01 -2.72
N ALA A 34 0.06 16.54 -1.73
CA ALA A 34 1.38 16.06 -1.34
C ALA A 34 1.34 14.62 -0.80
N VAL A 35 0.39 14.28 0.07
CA VAL A 35 0.23 12.92 0.60
C VAL A 35 -0.13 11.92 -0.51
N THR A 36 -1.08 12.26 -1.40
CA THR A 36 -1.44 11.37 -2.52
C THR A 36 -0.26 11.18 -3.49
N ALA A 37 0.49 12.25 -3.79
CA ALA A 37 1.70 12.14 -4.61
C ALA A 37 2.76 11.25 -3.94
N ALA A 38 3.00 11.43 -2.63
CA ALA A 38 3.94 10.63 -1.86
C ALA A 38 3.52 9.15 -1.77
N GLN A 39 2.21 8.87 -1.64
CA GLN A 39 1.67 7.50 -1.65
C GLN A 39 1.94 6.79 -2.97
N SER A 40 1.66 7.46 -4.09
CA SER A 40 1.93 6.93 -5.43
C SER A 40 3.42 6.68 -5.65
N ASP A 41 4.29 7.58 -5.19
CA ASP A 41 5.74 7.40 -5.30
C ASP A 41 6.24 6.23 -4.43
N VAL A 42 5.72 6.05 -3.20
CA VAL A 42 6.01 4.88 -2.36
C VAL A 42 5.66 3.58 -3.09
N GLU A 43 4.47 3.48 -3.68
CA GLU A 43 4.05 2.30 -4.43
C GLU A 43 5.02 2.02 -5.59
N ALA A 44 5.33 3.05 -6.40
CA ALA A 44 6.25 2.93 -7.52
C ALA A 44 7.66 2.49 -7.09
N LYS A 45 8.20 3.06 -6.01
CA LYS A 45 9.53 2.69 -5.50
C LYS A 45 9.58 1.30 -4.89
N LEU A 46 8.50 0.84 -4.24
CA LEU A 46 8.43 -0.53 -3.73
C LEU A 46 8.32 -1.57 -4.84
N ALA A 47 7.58 -1.27 -5.91
CA ALA A 47 7.58 -2.11 -7.10
C ALA A 47 8.99 -2.18 -7.74
N ALA A 48 9.67 -1.04 -7.84
CA ALA A 48 11.04 -0.97 -8.37
C ALA A 48 12.06 -1.74 -7.50
N GLN A 49 11.96 -1.62 -6.17
CA GLN A 49 12.78 -2.38 -5.21
C GLN A 49 12.55 -3.89 -5.40
N THR A 50 11.30 -4.34 -5.41
CA THR A 50 10.94 -5.76 -5.57
C THR A 50 11.51 -6.32 -6.87
N ALA A 51 11.32 -5.60 -7.99
CA ALA A 51 11.86 -6.00 -9.28
C ALA A 51 13.41 -6.05 -9.29
N ALA A 52 14.08 -5.14 -8.58
CA ALA A 52 15.54 -5.16 -8.48
C ALA A 52 16.05 -6.34 -7.64
N GLU A 53 15.37 -6.69 -6.55
CA GLU A 53 15.68 -7.86 -5.74
C GLU A 53 15.46 -9.17 -6.50
N GLU A 54 14.38 -9.27 -7.28
CA GLU A 54 14.12 -10.43 -8.13
C GLU A 54 15.20 -10.61 -9.21
N ARG A 55 15.60 -9.52 -9.88
CA ARG A 55 16.72 -9.53 -10.83
C ARG A 55 18.00 -10.00 -10.14
N HIS A 56 18.31 -9.49 -8.95
CA HIS A 56 19.49 -9.90 -8.21
C HIS A 56 19.47 -11.40 -7.84
N ARG A 57 18.31 -11.94 -7.42
CA ARG A 57 18.16 -13.38 -7.16
C ARG A 57 18.42 -14.22 -8.41
N ALA A 58 17.88 -13.82 -9.56
CA ALA A 58 18.11 -14.50 -10.83
C ALA A 58 19.59 -14.44 -11.28
N ASP A 59 20.28 -13.33 -11.02
CA ASP A 59 21.71 -13.22 -11.30
C ASP A 59 22.56 -14.09 -10.37
N LEU A 60 22.17 -14.24 -9.09
CA LEU A 60 22.79 -15.18 -8.17
C LEU A 60 22.59 -16.64 -8.61
N ASP A 61 21.41 -16.98 -9.12
CA ASP A 61 21.15 -18.29 -9.74
C ASP A 61 22.09 -18.54 -10.92
N THR A 62 22.23 -17.54 -11.79
CA THR A 62 23.12 -17.59 -12.96
C THR A 62 24.58 -17.76 -12.54
N LEU A 63 25.03 -17.01 -11.53
CA LEU A 63 26.38 -17.14 -10.96
C LEU A 63 26.61 -18.54 -10.38
N ARG A 64 25.65 -19.08 -9.64
CA ARG A 64 25.76 -20.45 -9.09
C ARG A 64 25.91 -21.48 -10.19
N VAL A 65 25.10 -21.40 -11.24
CA VAL A 65 25.20 -22.30 -12.40
C VAL A 65 26.54 -22.14 -13.10
N ALA A 66 27.05 -20.91 -13.24
CA ALA A 66 28.36 -20.66 -13.84
C ALA A 66 29.50 -21.24 -12.99
N ASN A 67 29.43 -21.13 -11.67
CA ASN A 67 30.42 -21.72 -10.76
C ASN A 67 30.36 -23.25 -10.74
N ALA A 68 29.17 -23.86 -10.79
CA ALA A 68 29.03 -25.31 -10.87
C ALA A 68 29.69 -25.90 -12.13
N ARG A 69 29.77 -25.12 -13.23
CA ARG A 69 30.49 -25.51 -14.45
C ARG A 69 32.01 -25.53 -14.29
N LEU A 70 32.58 -24.99 -13.20
CA LEU A 70 33.99 -25.08 -12.89
C LEU A 70 34.38 -26.42 -12.24
N GLU A 71 33.43 -27.09 -11.57
CA GLU A 71 33.69 -28.32 -10.81
C GLU A 71 34.30 -29.45 -11.66
N PRO A 72 33.82 -29.74 -12.90
CA PRO A 72 34.41 -30.81 -13.72
C PRO A 72 35.87 -30.55 -14.08
N PHE A 73 36.26 -29.29 -14.25
CA PHE A 73 37.64 -28.92 -14.58
C PHE A 73 38.56 -29.05 -13.38
N GLN A 74 38.08 -28.75 -12.17
CA GLN A 74 38.84 -28.99 -10.94
C GLN A 74 39.14 -30.48 -10.76
N ALA A 75 38.12 -31.33 -10.93
CA ALA A 75 38.28 -32.78 -10.87
C ALA A 75 39.29 -33.30 -11.93
N ALA A 76 39.26 -32.75 -13.14
CA ALA A 76 40.21 -33.10 -14.19
C ALA A 76 41.66 -32.70 -13.84
N ILE A 77 41.86 -31.51 -13.26
CA ILE A 77 43.19 -31.05 -12.77
C ILE A 77 43.69 -31.97 -11.66
N ASP A 78 42.84 -32.30 -10.69
CA ASP A 78 43.20 -33.18 -9.57
C ASP A 78 43.62 -34.57 -10.07
N GLN A 79 42.92 -35.11 -11.08
CA GLN A 79 43.26 -36.39 -11.69
C GLN A 79 44.60 -36.37 -12.43
N VAL A 80 44.90 -35.29 -13.17
CA VAL A 80 46.21 -35.09 -13.82
C VAL A 80 47.32 -34.96 -12.78
N ALA A 81 47.08 -34.26 -11.67
CA ALA A 81 48.03 -34.13 -10.57
C ALA A 81 48.34 -35.49 -9.93
N VAL A 82 47.31 -36.31 -9.66
CA VAL A 82 47.47 -37.68 -9.16
C VAL A 82 48.26 -38.54 -10.15
N MET A 83 47.92 -38.50 -11.45
CA MET A 83 48.66 -39.25 -12.47
C MET A 83 50.13 -38.83 -12.55
N THR A 84 50.41 -37.53 -12.49
CA THR A 84 51.78 -37.00 -12.54
C THR A 84 52.58 -37.40 -11.30
N TYR A 85 51.95 -37.38 -10.14
CA TYR A 85 52.55 -37.84 -8.88
C TYR A 85 52.85 -39.34 -8.89
N MET A 86 51.90 -40.17 -9.35
CA MET A 86 52.03 -41.62 -9.36
C MET A 86 52.97 -42.15 -10.45
N SER A 87 53.03 -41.49 -11.62
CA SER A 87 53.87 -41.93 -12.75
C SER A 87 55.31 -41.37 -12.73
N GLY A 88 55.56 -40.30 -11.96
CA GLY A 88 56.85 -39.62 -11.93
C GLY A 88 57.18 -38.85 -13.23
N ARG A 89 58.19 -37.98 -13.18
CA ARG A 89 58.61 -37.07 -14.28
C ARG A 89 59.32 -37.80 -15.45
N THR A 90 58.91 -39.01 -15.78
CA THR A 90 59.62 -39.93 -16.70
C THR A 90 58.88 -40.18 -18.03
N GLY A 91 57.78 -39.47 -18.30
CA GLY A 91 56.79 -39.86 -19.31
C GLY A 91 57.23 -40.03 -20.78
N GLN A 92 58.22 -39.27 -21.30
CA GLN A 92 58.61 -39.37 -22.72
C GLN A 92 59.97 -40.00 -22.95
N LEU A 93 60.98 -39.58 -22.20
CA LEU A 93 62.34 -40.12 -22.36
C LEU A 93 62.41 -41.58 -21.90
N THR A 94 61.75 -41.93 -20.79
CA THR A 94 61.69 -43.31 -20.33
C THR A 94 60.84 -44.17 -21.25
N ALA A 95 59.69 -43.69 -21.73
CA ALA A 95 58.89 -44.42 -22.71
C ALA A 95 59.67 -44.74 -23.99
N ALA A 96 60.54 -43.83 -24.45
CA ALA A 96 61.43 -44.08 -25.59
C ALA A 96 62.58 -45.05 -25.25
N LEU A 97 63.10 -45.01 -24.01
CA LEU A 97 64.18 -45.88 -23.55
C LEU A 97 63.72 -47.29 -23.14
N THR A 98 62.43 -47.46 -22.83
CA THR A 98 61.85 -48.74 -22.38
C THR A 98 60.94 -49.40 -23.42
N ALA A 99 60.70 -48.77 -24.57
CA ALA A 99 59.90 -49.37 -25.64
C ALA A 99 60.62 -50.63 -26.20
N GLU A 100 59.95 -51.77 -26.18
CA GLU A 100 60.51 -53.05 -26.62
C GLU A 100 60.49 -53.20 -28.15
N SER A 101 59.76 -52.32 -28.85
CA SER A 101 59.71 -52.29 -30.32
C SER A 101 59.37 -50.89 -30.89
N PRO A 102 59.71 -50.62 -32.17
CA PRO A 102 59.30 -49.39 -32.85
C PRO A 102 57.79 -49.16 -32.88
N GLN A 103 56.99 -50.23 -32.96
CA GLN A 103 55.53 -50.15 -32.96
C GLN A 103 55.00 -49.69 -31.60
N GLN A 104 55.51 -50.26 -30.50
CA GLN A 104 55.17 -49.81 -29.14
C GLN A 104 55.50 -48.33 -28.91
N LEU A 105 56.61 -47.84 -29.46
CA LEU A 105 56.97 -46.42 -29.38
C LEU A 105 55.95 -45.54 -30.10
N ILE A 106 55.53 -45.93 -31.31
CA ILE A 106 54.53 -45.19 -32.10
C ILE A 106 53.19 -45.16 -31.36
N ASP A 107 52.74 -46.29 -30.82
CA ASP A 107 51.49 -46.40 -30.08
C ASP A 107 51.52 -45.52 -28.81
N GLY A 108 52.65 -45.52 -28.07
CA GLY A 108 52.85 -44.66 -26.91
C GLY A 108 52.82 -43.17 -27.24
N LEU A 109 53.46 -42.76 -28.33
CA LEU A 109 53.43 -41.37 -28.80
C LEU A 109 52.04 -40.95 -29.29
N ALA A 110 51.29 -41.85 -29.93
CA ALA A 110 49.91 -41.60 -30.36
C ALA A 110 48.97 -41.35 -29.17
N VAL A 111 49.06 -42.16 -28.12
CA VAL A 111 48.30 -41.98 -26.88
C VAL A 111 48.67 -40.65 -26.21
N GLN A 112 49.95 -40.31 -26.11
CA GLN A 112 50.38 -39.03 -25.54
C GLN A 112 49.87 -37.82 -26.32
N ARG A 113 49.87 -37.90 -27.66
CA ARG A 113 49.32 -36.84 -28.50
C ARG A 113 47.81 -36.68 -28.26
N ALA A 114 47.06 -37.77 -28.14
CA ALA A 114 45.64 -37.73 -27.83
C ALA A 114 45.38 -37.10 -26.44
N VAL A 115 46.14 -37.49 -25.41
CA VAL A 115 46.05 -36.90 -24.06
C VAL A 115 46.38 -35.40 -24.09
N ALA A 116 47.42 -35.00 -24.83
CA ALA A 116 47.78 -33.59 -24.97
C ALA A 116 46.70 -32.76 -25.68
N THR A 117 46.05 -33.34 -26.71
CA THR A 117 44.91 -32.70 -27.39
C THR A 117 43.71 -32.55 -26.45
N GLU A 118 43.36 -33.58 -25.69
CA GLU A 118 42.27 -33.51 -24.70
C GLU A 118 42.57 -32.49 -23.61
N ALA A 119 43.79 -32.47 -23.07
CA ALA A 119 44.21 -31.49 -22.08
C ALA A 119 44.11 -30.04 -22.61
N ALA A 120 44.44 -29.81 -23.89
CA ALA A 120 44.27 -28.50 -24.50
C ALA A 120 42.78 -28.07 -24.59
N VAL A 121 41.89 -29.01 -24.93
CA VAL A 121 40.43 -28.77 -24.95
C VAL A 121 39.90 -28.47 -23.55
N GLN A 122 40.31 -29.23 -22.53
CA GLN A 122 39.91 -29.01 -21.14
C GLN A 122 40.40 -27.65 -20.61
N LEU A 123 41.63 -27.26 -20.91
CA LEU A 123 42.17 -25.94 -20.53
C LEU A 123 41.43 -24.79 -21.20
N ASP A 124 41.06 -24.93 -22.48
CA ASP A 124 40.25 -23.92 -23.16
C ASP A 124 38.83 -23.84 -22.57
N GLY A 125 38.21 -24.99 -22.30
CA GLY A 125 36.92 -25.08 -21.62
C GLY A 125 36.94 -24.42 -20.23
N LEU A 126 37.99 -24.65 -19.43
CA LEU A 126 38.19 -24.01 -18.14
C LEU A 126 38.29 -22.49 -18.27
N ARG A 127 39.10 -21.97 -19.22
CA ARG A 127 39.22 -20.52 -19.45
C ARG A 127 37.87 -19.90 -19.81
N GLN A 128 37.10 -20.56 -20.68
CA GLN A 128 35.76 -20.09 -21.05
C GLN A 128 34.80 -20.13 -19.85
N ALA A 129 34.83 -21.19 -19.04
CA ALA A 129 34.02 -21.31 -17.84
C ALA A 129 34.37 -20.24 -16.80
N GLN A 130 35.66 -19.97 -16.57
CA GLN A 130 36.15 -18.90 -15.69
C GLN A 130 35.71 -17.52 -16.19
N ALA A 131 35.80 -17.27 -17.50
CA ALA A 131 35.34 -16.01 -18.08
C ALA A 131 33.83 -15.80 -17.87
N ARG A 132 33.02 -16.86 -18.04
CA ARG A 132 31.56 -16.82 -17.80
C ARG A 132 31.23 -16.63 -16.32
N ALA A 133 31.90 -17.35 -15.43
CA ALA A 133 31.72 -17.19 -13.98
C ALA A 133 32.08 -15.76 -13.53
N GLY A 134 33.21 -15.23 -14.00
CA GLY A 134 33.61 -13.85 -13.72
C GLY A 134 32.63 -12.81 -14.30
N ALA A 135 32.05 -13.06 -15.48
CA ALA A 135 31.02 -12.19 -16.04
C ALA A 135 29.73 -12.24 -15.21
N ALA A 136 29.27 -13.43 -14.82
CA ALA A 136 28.09 -13.60 -13.98
C ALA A 136 28.29 -12.96 -12.59
N ALA A 137 29.49 -13.04 -12.02
CA ALA A 137 29.83 -12.39 -10.76
C ALA A 137 29.68 -10.86 -10.85
N ARG A 138 30.27 -10.24 -11.87
CA ARG A 138 30.14 -8.78 -12.10
C ARG A 138 28.69 -8.35 -12.33
N THR A 139 27.89 -9.16 -13.04
CA THR A 139 26.46 -8.88 -13.23
C THR A 139 25.71 -8.96 -11.90
N SER A 140 25.95 -10.00 -11.10
CA SER A 140 25.34 -10.17 -9.78
C SER A 140 25.74 -9.05 -8.79
N GLU A 141 27.00 -8.61 -8.82
CA GLU A 141 27.47 -7.46 -8.03
C GLU A 141 26.77 -6.16 -8.44
N ARG A 142 26.59 -5.94 -9.75
CA ARG A 142 25.87 -4.77 -10.26
C ARG A 142 24.40 -4.79 -9.83
N SER A 143 23.70 -5.91 -10.00
CA SER A 143 22.30 -6.02 -9.59
C SER A 143 22.13 -5.95 -8.07
N ALA A 144 23.11 -6.40 -7.28
CA ALA A 144 23.14 -6.19 -5.84
C ALA A 144 23.19 -4.70 -5.48
N ALA A 145 24.06 -3.93 -6.15
CA ALA A 145 24.18 -2.48 -5.94
C ALA A 145 22.92 -1.72 -6.38
N GLU A 146 22.30 -2.13 -7.49
CA GLU A 146 21.02 -1.59 -7.95
C GLU A 146 19.88 -1.89 -6.96
N ALA A 147 19.81 -3.12 -6.43
CA ALA A 147 18.82 -3.50 -5.42
C ALA A 147 18.98 -2.69 -4.12
N ARG A 148 20.22 -2.47 -3.67
CA ARG A 148 20.51 -1.60 -2.50
C ARG A 148 20.07 -0.16 -2.76
N THR A 149 20.45 0.41 -3.91
CA THR A 149 20.02 1.76 -4.31
C THR A 149 18.49 1.86 -4.34
N ALA A 150 17.80 0.87 -4.89
CA ALA A 150 16.34 0.85 -4.95
C ALA A 150 15.70 0.77 -3.55
N ALA A 151 16.28 -0.03 -2.64
CA ALA A 151 15.83 -0.11 -1.25
C ALA A 151 16.04 1.21 -0.49
N GLU A 152 17.17 1.89 -0.69
CA GLU A 152 17.45 3.21 -0.13
C GLU A 152 16.43 4.26 -0.63
N GLN A 153 16.13 4.25 -1.93
CA GLN A 153 15.09 5.12 -2.49
C GLN A 153 13.71 4.83 -1.91
N ALA A 154 13.32 3.55 -1.80
CA ALA A 154 12.05 3.13 -1.20
C ALA A 154 11.94 3.56 0.27
N ALA A 155 13.04 3.48 1.03
CA ALA A 155 13.09 3.95 2.40
C ALA A 155 12.95 5.48 2.49
N ALA A 156 13.60 6.23 1.60
CA ALA A 156 13.51 7.69 1.55
C ALA A 156 12.07 8.16 1.31
N VAL A 157 11.39 7.60 0.31
CA VAL A 157 10.00 8.02 -0.02
C VAL A 157 8.99 7.60 1.05
N ARG A 158 9.24 6.50 1.77
CA ARG A 158 8.44 6.13 2.96
C ARG A 158 8.62 7.15 4.08
N ALA A 159 9.84 7.65 4.29
CA ALA A 159 10.10 8.69 5.27
C ALA A 159 9.44 10.03 4.87
N GLU A 160 9.46 10.37 3.58
CA GLU A 160 8.75 11.54 3.04
C GLU A 160 7.24 11.44 3.21
N LEU A 161 6.64 10.27 2.93
CA LEU A 161 5.22 10.03 3.20
C LEU A 161 4.89 10.22 4.69
N GLN A 162 5.71 9.68 5.60
CA GLN A 162 5.51 9.86 7.03
C GLN A 162 5.61 11.35 7.43
N ALA A 163 6.56 12.08 6.85
CA ALA A 163 6.70 13.52 7.08
C ALA A 163 5.48 14.30 6.56
N ALA A 164 4.98 13.96 5.37
CA ALA A 164 3.78 14.55 4.78
C ALA A 164 2.53 14.28 5.64
N LEU A 165 2.39 13.07 6.17
CA LEU A 165 1.31 12.71 7.09
C LEU A 165 1.40 13.51 8.40
N ASN A 166 2.60 13.62 8.99
CA ASN A 166 2.81 14.38 10.21
C ASN A 166 2.50 15.87 10.01
N GLU A 167 2.92 16.44 8.88
CA GLU A 167 2.62 17.84 8.54
C GLU A 167 1.11 18.05 8.32
N MET A 168 0.45 17.11 7.63
CA MET A 168 -1.01 17.14 7.46
C MET A 168 -1.73 17.13 8.82
N LEU A 169 -1.34 16.24 9.75
CA LEU A 169 -1.90 16.18 11.10
C LEU A 169 -1.67 17.49 11.87
N ARG A 170 -0.49 18.11 11.72
CA ARG A 170 -0.19 19.41 12.32
C ARG A 170 -1.12 20.49 11.77
N GLN A 171 -1.35 20.53 10.46
CA GLN A 171 -2.27 21.47 9.82
C GLN A 171 -3.72 21.25 10.26
N ILE A 172 -4.15 19.99 10.40
CA ILE A 172 -5.47 19.65 10.93
C ILE A 172 -5.64 20.20 12.34
N SER A 173 -4.67 19.96 13.24
CA SER A 173 -4.75 20.48 14.62
C SER A 173 -4.81 22.01 14.69
N ALA A 174 -4.13 22.70 13.78
CA ALA A 174 -4.18 24.15 13.67
C ALA A 174 -5.55 24.65 13.16
N ALA A 175 -6.14 23.95 12.19
CA ALA A 175 -7.48 24.23 11.69
C ALA A 175 -8.56 24.01 12.75
N GLU A 176 -8.47 22.93 13.53
CA GLU A 176 -9.40 22.66 14.65
C GLU A 176 -9.31 23.74 15.73
N ALA A 177 -8.10 24.14 16.13
CA ALA A 177 -7.91 25.21 17.10
C ALA A 177 -8.47 26.55 16.60
N GLN A 178 -8.29 26.86 15.32
CA GLN A 178 -8.83 28.08 14.71
C GLN A 178 -10.35 28.05 14.62
N TYR A 179 -10.95 26.90 14.28
CA TYR A 179 -12.41 26.73 14.26
C TYR A 179 -13.02 26.84 15.67
N ALA A 180 -12.38 26.26 16.69
CA ALA A 180 -12.81 26.35 18.08
C ALA A 180 -12.77 27.79 18.62
N ALA A 181 -11.91 28.66 18.05
CA ALA A 181 -11.83 30.07 18.40
C ALA A 181 -12.92 30.95 17.73
N LEU A 182 -13.69 30.41 16.77
CA LEU A 182 -14.79 31.13 16.12
C LEU A 182 -15.99 31.27 17.05
N THR A 183 -16.80 32.33 16.85
CA THR A 183 -18.08 32.47 17.53
C THR A 183 -19.09 31.43 17.02
N PRO A 184 -20.15 31.09 17.80
CA PRO A 184 -21.16 30.11 17.36
C PRO A 184 -21.84 30.49 16.03
N GLN A 185 -22.02 31.78 15.75
CA GLN A 185 -22.60 32.26 14.48
C GLN A 185 -21.64 32.09 13.31
N GLN A 186 -20.33 32.25 13.53
CA GLN A 186 -19.30 32.01 12.52
C GLN A 186 -19.10 30.52 12.27
N GLN A 187 -19.13 29.68 13.31
CA GLN A 187 -19.12 28.22 13.19
C GLN A 187 -20.30 27.74 12.33
N ALA A 188 -21.52 28.20 12.64
CA ALA A 188 -22.70 27.89 11.85
C ALA A 188 -22.58 28.34 10.38
N ALA A 189 -21.97 29.50 10.11
CA ALA A 189 -21.74 29.96 8.74
C ALA A 189 -20.74 29.08 7.97
N VAL A 190 -19.69 28.59 8.64
CA VAL A 190 -18.73 27.62 8.08
C VAL A 190 -19.40 26.28 7.82
N ASP A 191 -20.22 25.80 8.76
CA ASP A 191 -20.96 24.54 8.65
C ASP A 191 -21.97 24.57 7.49
N ILE A 192 -22.61 25.72 7.26
CA ILE A 192 -23.52 25.95 6.13
C ILE A 192 -22.76 26.05 4.81
N ALA A 193 -21.60 26.73 4.78
CA ALA A 193 -20.79 26.90 3.57
C ALA A 193 -20.06 25.63 3.12
N ALA A 194 -19.80 24.69 4.04
CA ALA A 194 -19.16 23.40 3.76
C ALA A 194 -20.14 22.32 3.24
N ALA A 195 -21.46 22.58 3.25
CA ALA A 195 -22.43 21.69 2.64
C ALA A 195 -22.33 21.77 1.09
N PRO A 196 -22.31 20.64 0.35
CA PRO A 196 -22.37 20.68 -1.10
C PRO A 196 -23.68 21.37 -1.53
N PRO A 197 -23.67 22.18 -2.61
CA PRO A 197 -24.90 22.81 -3.07
C PRO A 197 -25.93 21.72 -3.39
N PRO A 198 -27.20 21.90 -3.01
CA PRO A 198 -28.24 20.98 -3.42
C PRO A 198 -28.25 20.91 -4.95
N PRO A 199 -28.32 19.72 -5.58
CA PRO A 199 -28.54 19.65 -7.01
C PRO A 199 -29.87 20.37 -7.32
N PRO A 200 -30.00 21.03 -8.49
CA PRO A 200 -31.25 21.67 -8.86
C PRO A 200 -32.37 20.62 -8.85
N PHE A 201 -33.41 20.87 -8.05
CA PHE A 201 -34.60 20.06 -7.98
C PHE A 201 -35.20 19.91 -9.38
N ALA A 202 -34.99 18.77 -10.03
CA ALA A 202 -35.91 18.31 -11.06
C ALA A 202 -37.18 17.86 -10.31
N ALA A 203 -38.20 18.72 -10.31
CA ALA A 203 -39.50 18.40 -9.74
C ALA A 203 -40.07 17.16 -10.44
N MET A 204 -40.08 16.02 -9.74
CA MET A 204 -40.93 14.89 -10.11
C MET A 204 -42.26 15.02 -9.36
N PRO A 205 -43.40 15.08 -10.07
CA PRO A 205 -44.70 15.22 -9.43
C PRO A 205 -45.24 13.86 -8.99
N GLY A 206 -45.62 13.79 -7.71
CA GLY A 206 -46.61 12.86 -7.17
C GLY A 206 -46.04 11.58 -6.55
N MET A 207 -46.15 11.50 -5.22
CA MET A 207 -46.59 10.29 -4.50
C MET A 207 -47.22 10.75 -3.17
N PRO A 208 -48.49 10.37 -2.88
CA PRO A 208 -49.18 10.71 -1.64
C PRO A 208 -48.76 9.78 -0.49
N GLY A 209 -49.13 10.19 0.73
CA GLY A 209 -48.60 9.69 2.00
C GLY A 209 -48.89 8.23 2.38
N ASP A 210 -48.22 7.85 3.46
CA ASP A 210 -48.46 6.73 4.37
C ASP A 210 -48.70 5.35 3.75
N VAL A 211 -47.63 4.56 3.63
CA VAL A 211 -47.71 3.09 3.77
C VAL A 211 -46.50 2.59 4.57
N ALA A 212 -46.74 2.26 5.84
CA ALA A 212 -45.94 1.26 6.54
C ALA A 212 -46.20 -0.10 5.88
N ALA A 213 -45.15 -0.78 5.43
CA ALA A 213 -45.20 -2.15 4.95
C ALA A 213 -43.95 -2.93 5.43
N PRO A 214 -44.06 -4.25 5.63
CA PRO A 214 -43.47 -4.95 6.76
C PRO A 214 -42.01 -5.33 6.52
N ALA A 215 -41.19 -5.23 7.57
CA ALA A 215 -39.88 -5.85 7.63
C ALA A 215 -40.03 -7.37 7.50
N ALA A 216 -39.50 -7.94 6.41
CA ALA A 216 -39.31 -9.38 6.33
C ALA A 216 -38.39 -9.83 7.48
N PRO A 217 -38.70 -10.92 8.20
CA PRO A 217 -37.83 -11.41 9.26
C PRO A 217 -36.54 -11.93 8.63
N LEU A 218 -35.42 -11.30 8.98
CA LEU A 218 -34.09 -11.76 8.60
C LEU A 218 -33.87 -13.18 9.18
N PRO A 219 -33.20 -14.10 8.44
CA PRO A 219 -32.77 -15.37 8.99
C PRO A 219 -31.81 -15.14 10.17
N PRO A 220 -31.79 -16.03 11.19
CA PRO A 220 -30.90 -15.86 12.32
C PRO A 220 -29.44 -15.96 11.85
N VAL A 221 -28.69 -14.88 12.04
CA VAL A 221 -27.24 -14.86 11.82
C VAL A 221 -26.57 -15.85 12.78
N PRO A 222 -25.73 -16.77 12.29
CA PRO A 222 -25.03 -17.73 13.15
C PRO A 222 -24.11 -17.00 14.13
N SER A 223 -24.18 -17.37 15.40
CA SER A 223 -23.46 -16.78 16.54
C SER A 223 -21.93 -16.77 16.43
N ALA A 224 -21.37 -17.34 15.35
CA ALA A 224 -19.95 -17.29 15.01
C ALA A 224 -19.51 -15.95 14.40
N ALA A 225 -20.44 -15.07 13.99
CA ALA A 225 -20.16 -13.74 13.44
C ALA A 225 -19.63 -12.72 14.47
N LEU A 226 -19.37 -13.14 15.72
CA LEU A 226 -19.19 -12.27 16.86
C LEU A 226 -17.80 -12.37 17.54
N ASN A 227 -16.74 -12.69 16.80
CA ASN A 227 -15.34 -12.51 17.25
C ASN A 227 -14.62 -11.39 16.48
N PRO A 228 -14.46 -10.19 17.07
CA PRO A 228 -13.88 -8.99 16.41
C PRO A 228 -12.44 -9.14 15.89
N GLU A 229 -11.63 -10.02 16.49
CA GLU A 229 -10.21 -10.17 16.17
C GLU A 229 -9.93 -11.20 15.05
N ALA A 230 -10.97 -11.83 14.48
CA ALA A 230 -10.83 -12.93 13.52
C ALA A 230 -11.38 -12.63 12.11
N LEU A 231 -11.85 -11.40 11.85
CA LEU A 231 -12.37 -11.06 10.53
C LEU A 231 -11.23 -10.80 9.53
N PRO A 232 -11.29 -11.37 8.31
CA PRO A 232 -10.32 -11.09 7.27
C PRO A 232 -10.36 -9.62 6.85
N VAL A 233 -9.26 -9.13 6.28
CA VAL A 233 -9.20 -7.79 5.68
C VAL A 233 -10.28 -7.70 4.58
N GLY A 234 -11.05 -6.63 4.63
CA GLY A 234 -12.18 -6.36 3.74
C GLY A 234 -11.81 -5.51 2.53
N VAL A 235 -12.82 -4.89 1.91
CA VAL A 235 -12.64 -4.00 0.74
C VAL A 235 -12.14 -2.60 1.11
N ALA A 236 -12.20 -2.21 2.39
CA ALA A 236 -11.72 -0.92 2.87
C ALA A 236 -10.20 -0.90 3.03
N SER A 237 -9.55 0.21 2.68
CA SER A 237 -8.18 0.47 3.12
C SER A 237 -8.16 0.70 4.64
N GLU A 238 -7.38 -0.09 5.37
CA GLU A 238 -7.23 0.02 6.82
C GLU A 238 -6.15 1.02 7.25
N VAL A 239 -5.41 1.57 6.28
CA VAL A 239 -4.29 2.48 6.55
C VAL A 239 -4.81 3.75 7.20
N GLY A 240 -4.37 4.00 8.44
CA GLY A 240 -4.74 5.16 9.25
C GLY A 240 -6.12 5.10 9.90
N LEU A 241 -6.91 4.03 9.66
CA LEU A 241 -8.16 3.83 10.37
C LEU A 241 -7.91 3.51 11.84
N GLN A 242 -8.75 4.04 12.72
CA GLN A 242 -8.73 3.70 14.14
C GLN A 242 -9.24 2.27 14.36
N PRO A 243 -8.84 1.58 15.44
CA PRO A 243 -9.16 0.18 15.66
C PRO A 243 -10.66 -0.17 15.59
N ASN A 244 -11.52 0.70 16.14
CA ASN A 244 -12.98 0.50 16.07
C ASN A 244 -13.51 0.67 14.65
N THR A 245 -12.95 1.60 13.88
CA THR A 245 -13.30 1.83 12.47
C THR A 245 -12.83 0.67 11.58
N VAL A 246 -11.63 0.10 11.82
CA VAL A 246 -11.15 -1.12 11.15
C VAL A 246 -12.11 -2.28 11.41
N LEU A 247 -12.53 -2.45 12.67
CA LEU A 247 -13.49 -3.49 13.04
C LEU A 247 -14.84 -3.30 12.32
N ALA A 248 -15.35 -2.07 12.26
CA ALA A 248 -16.59 -1.76 11.53
C ALA A 248 -16.44 -2.09 10.04
N ALA A 249 -15.35 -1.66 9.40
CA ALA A 249 -15.11 -1.91 7.97
C ALA A 249 -15.04 -3.42 7.64
N ARG A 250 -14.30 -4.20 8.44
CA ARG A 250 -14.24 -5.66 8.26
C ARG A 250 -15.58 -6.34 8.48
N ALA A 251 -16.37 -5.88 9.46
CA ALA A 251 -17.71 -6.41 9.71
C ALA A 251 -18.64 -6.15 8.52
N VAL A 252 -18.54 -4.98 7.87
CA VAL A 252 -19.30 -4.69 6.65
C VAL A 252 -18.93 -5.68 5.54
N SER A 253 -17.63 -5.83 5.25
CA SER A 253 -17.16 -6.72 4.18
C SER A 253 -17.56 -8.18 4.41
N ALA A 254 -17.65 -8.63 5.67
CA ALA A 254 -18.06 -9.99 5.99
C ALA A 254 -19.58 -10.22 5.93
N GLN A 255 -20.39 -9.25 6.38
CA GLN A 255 -21.85 -9.40 6.50
C GLN A 255 -22.61 -8.95 5.25
N PHE A 256 -22.04 -8.01 4.50
CA PHE A 256 -22.66 -7.39 3.33
C PHE A 256 -21.72 -7.53 2.12
N PRO A 257 -21.50 -8.76 1.61
CA PRO A 257 -20.55 -9.01 0.52
C PRO A 257 -20.90 -8.30 -0.80
N GLN A 258 -22.12 -7.78 -0.93
CA GLN A 258 -22.55 -6.93 -2.04
C GLN A 258 -21.97 -5.49 -1.99
N ILE A 259 -21.33 -5.09 -0.89
CA ILE A 259 -20.60 -3.83 -0.79
C ILE A 259 -19.21 -4.02 -1.39
N SER A 260 -18.95 -3.33 -2.49
CA SER A 260 -17.66 -3.41 -3.20
C SER A 260 -16.68 -2.29 -2.85
N GLU A 261 -17.15 -1.21 -2.21
CA GLU A 261 -16.34 -0.03 -1.94
C GLU A 261 -16.70 0.55 -0.57
N ILE A 262 -15.66 0.84 0.22
CA ILE A 262 -15.76 1.54 1.50
C ILE A 262 -14.70 2.64 1.53
N GLY A 263 -15.16 3.89 1.57
CA GLY A 263 -14.30 5.05 1.78
C GLY A 263 -13.83 5.13 3.23
N GLY A 264 -12.54 5.38 3.46
CA GLY A 264 -11.94 5.44 4.79
C GLY A 264 -11.24 6.76 5.05
N VAL A 265 -9.99 6.68 5.54
CA VAL A 265 -9.16 7.87 5.80
C VAL A 265 -9.00 8.70 4.53
N ARG A 266 -9.45 9.94 4.59
CA ARG A 266 -9.25 10.94 3.55
C ARG A 266 -9.40 12.35 4.14
N PRO A 267 -8.82 13.37 3.51
CA PRO A 267 -9.10 14.75 3.87
C PRO A 267 -10.57 15.07 3.66
N ASP A 268 -11.17 15.67 4.67
CA ASP A 268 -12.56 16.05 4.71
C ASP A 268 -12.69 17.34 5.52
N SER A 269 -13.76 18.08 5.26
CA SER A 269 -14.20 19.25 6.03
C SER A 269 -14.45 18.92 7.50
N LYS A 270 -14.75 17.66 7.82
CA LYS A 270 -14.99 17.16 9.18
C LYS A 270 -13.78 16.36 9.69
N PRO A 271 -13.54 16.32 11.01
CA PRO A 271 -12.34 15.69 11.57
C PRO A 271 -12.38 14.16 11.56
N TRP A 272 -13.54 13.54 11.28
CA TRP A 272 -13.73 12.11 11.46
C TRP A 272 -12.99 11.23 10.45
N HIS A 273 -13.15 11.48 9.14
CA HIS A 273 -12.39 10.74 8.13
C HIS A 273 -10.88 11.02 8.23
N PRO A 274 -10.39 12.27 8.41
CA PRO A 274 -8.98 12.55 8.61
C PRO A 274 -8.37 11.84 9.82
N SER A 275 -9.13 11.69 10.91
CA SER A 275 -8.67 11.01 12.13
C SER A 275 -8.80 9.48 12.08
N GLY A 276 -9.29 8.93 10.96
CA GLY A 276 -9.58 7.51 10.81
C GLY A 276 -10.74 7.01 11.68
N LEU A 277 -11.59 7.92 12.13
CA LEU A 277 -12.76 7.62 12.95
C LEU A 277 -14.01 7.35 12.12
N ALA A 278 -14.01 7.67 10.82
CA ALA A 278 -15.18 7.46 9.96
C ALA A 278 -14.92 6.64 8.68
N ILE A 279 -15.98 5.94 8.24
CA ILE A 279 -16.05 5.23 6.97
C ILE A 279 -17.37 5.52 6.23
N ASP A 280 -17.29 5.53 4.90
CA ASP A 280 -18.44 5.64 4.01
C ASP A 280 -18.64 4.33 3.28
N ILE A 281 -19.78 3.71 3.50
CA ILE A 281 -20.14 2.42 2.91
C ILE A 281 -20.96 2.70 1.67
N MET A 282 -20.36 2.56 0.49
CA MET A 282 -21.00 2.89 -0.77
C MET A 282 -22.12 1.89 -1.09
N ILE A 283 -23.35 2.38 -1.24
CA ILE A 283 -24.52 1.53 -1.46
C ILE A 283 -24.74 1.35 -2.96
N PRO A 284 -24.68 0.11 -3.49
CA PRO A 284 -24.97 -0.14 -4.90
C PRO A 284 -26.44 0.20 -5.21
N ASN A 285 -26.66 0.90 -6.33
CA ASN A 285 -28.01 1.33 -6.75
C ASN A 285 -28.79 2.05 -5.64
N SER A 286 -28.14 2.95 -4.89
CA SER A 286 -28.67 3.61 -3.69
C SER A 286 -30.02 4.33 -3.81
N GLY A 287 -30.43 4.68 -5.03
CA GLY A 287 -31.74 5.27 -5.33
C GLY A 287 -32.87 4.25 -5.52
N SER A 288 -32.56 2.96 -5.66
CA SER A 288 -33.55 1.90 -5.84
C SER A 288 -34.13 1.42 -4.50
N PRO A 289 -35.33 0.81 -4.50
CA PRO A 289 -35.89 0.20 -3.28
C PRO A 289 -34.94 -0.79 -2.61
N GLU A 290 -34.21 -1.59 -3.39
CA GLU A 290 -33.24 -2.58 -2.90
C GLU A 290 -32.01 -1.92 -2.28
N GLY A 291 -31.47 -0.86 -2.91
CA GLY A 291 -30.37 -0.08 -2.36
C GLY A 291 -30.77 0.62 -1.05
N ILE A 292 -31.98 1.18 -1.00
CA ILE A 292 -32.53 1.79 0.22
C ILE A 292 -32.64 0.75 1.34
N ALA A 293 -33.25 -0.42 1.06
CA ALA A 293 -33.38 -1.49 2.02
C ALA A 293 -32.02 -2.00 2.53
N LEU A 294 -31.00 -2.05 1.67
CA LEU A 294 -29.65 -2.41 2.06
C LEU A 294 -29.01 -1.38 3.00
N GLY A 295 -29.11 -0.08 2.67
CA GLY A 295 -28.62 0.98 3.52
C GLY A 295 -29.30 0.98 4.90
N ASP A 296 -30.61 0.75 4.93
CA ASP A 296 -31.39 0.62 6.18
C ASP A 296 -30.93 -0.57 7.02
N GLN A 297 -30.62 -1.72 6.38
CA GLN A 297 -30.07 -2.89 7.06
C GLN A 297 -28.70 -2.61 7.69
N ILE A 298 -27.80 -1.96 6.95
CA ILE A 298 -26.45 -1.63 7.43
C ILE A 298 -26.52 -0.64 8.60
N MET A 299 -27.31 0.43 8.45
CA MET A 299 -27.56 1.41 9.51
C MET A 299 -28.09 0.72 10.78
N ASN A 300 -29.15 -0.09 10.66
CA ASN A 300 -29.74 -0.79 11.80
C ASN A 300 -28.78 -1.78 12.46
N PHE A 301 -27.96 -2.47 11.68
CA PHE A 301 -26.93 -3.37 12.18
C PHE A 301 -25.97 -2.63 13.11
N PHE A 302 -25.45 -1.47 12.69
CA PHE A 302 -24.52 -0.69 13.50
C PHE A 302 -25.17 -0.03 14.72
N LEU A 303 -26.39 0.49 14.59
CA LEU A 303 -27.11 1.07 15.72
C LEU A 303 -27.46 0.02 16.80
N THR A 304 -27.88 -1.18 16.39
CA THR A 304 -28.18 -2.29 17.32
C THR A 304 -26.92 -2.79 18.03
N ASN A 305 -25.75 -2.63 17.42
CA ASN A 305 -24.46 -3.06 17.95
C ASN A 305 -23.56 -1.89 18.35
N ALA A 306 -24.13 -0.71 18.61
CA ALA A 306 -23.37 0.54 18.74
C ALA A 306 -22.25 0.46 19.79
N ALA A 307 -22.54 -0.09 20.97
CA ALA A 307 -21.55 -0.25 22.04
C ALA A 307 -20.37 -1.17 21.65
N ARG A 308 -20.63 -2.17 20.81
CA ARG A 308 -19.63 -3.16 20.38
C ARG A 308 -18.64 -2.56 19.37
N PHE A 309 -19.14 -1.74 18.46
CA PHE A 309 -18.33 -1.08 17.43
C PHE A 309 -17.84 0.32 17.86
N GLY A 310 -18.26 0.80 19.03
CA GLY A 310 -17.99 2.16 19.47
C GLY A 310 -18.60 3.19 18.52
N ILE A 311 -19.84 2.99 18.06
CA ILE A 311 -20.51 3.93 17.15
C ILE A 311 -20.85 5.22 17.89
N GLN A 312 -20.36 6.35 17.37
CA GLN A 312 -20.76 7.68 17.77
C GLN A 312 -22.05 8.08 17.02
N ASP A 313 -22.05 7.92 15.70
CA ASP A 313 -23.18 8.27 14.85
C ASP A 313 -23.18 7.53 13.51
N VAL A 314 -24.36 7.52 12.89
CA VAL A 314 -24.61 7.00 11.53
C VAL A 314 -25.41 8.03 10.75
N ILE A 315 -25.06 8.29 9.50
CA ILE A 315 -25.83 9.15 8.60
C ILE A 315 -26.30 8.34 7.39
N TRP A 316 -27.61 8.36 7.14
CA TRP A 316 -28.21 7.71 5.98
C TRP A 316 -29.44 8.49 5.50
N ARG A 317 -29.50 8.74 4.18
CA ARG A 317 -30.61 9.45 3.50
C ARG A 317 -31.03 10.75 4.18
N GLY A 318 -30.04 11.51 4.61
CA GLY A 318 -30.20 12.82 5.20
C GLY A 318 -30.50 12.82 6.68
N VAL A 319 -30.65 11.66 7.32
CA VAL A 319 -30.95 11.54 8.74
C VAL A 319 -29.68 11.22 9.52
N TYR A 320 -29.44 11.97 10.58
CA TYR A 320 -28.37 11.76 11.56
C TYR A 320 -28.89 10.93 12.72
N TYR A 321 -28.31 9.75 12.92
CA TYR A 321 -28.66 8.80 13.98
C TYR A 321 -27.54 8.73 15.02
N THR A 322 -27.94 8.74 16.28
CA THR A 322 -27.09 8.37 17.41
C THR A 322 -27.54 7.00 17.94
N PRO A 323 -26.78 6.35 18.84
CA PRO A 323 -27.24 5.15 19.53
C PRO A 323 -28.56 5.34 20.30
N SER A 324 -28.97 6.58 20.58
CA SER A 324 -30.26 6.91 21.23
C SER A 324 -31.43 7.11 20.25
N GLY A 325 -31.17 7.00 18.95
CA GLY A 325 -32.16 7.21 17.88
C GLY A 325 -31.84 8.41 16.97
N PRO A 326 -32.78 8.76 16.08
CA PRO A 326 -32.65 9.90 15.17
C PRO A 326 -32.50 11.21 15.94
N ALA A 327 -31.51 12.02 15.56
CA ALA A 327 -31.18 13.27 16.25
C ALA A 327 -31.10 14.48 15.31
N GLY A 328 -31.24 14.31 13.98
CA GLY A 328 -31.29 15.42 13.03
C GLY A 328 -31.60 14.99 11.59
N SER A 329 -31.93 15.95 10.73
CA SER A 329 -32.20 15.74 9.30
C SER A 329 -31.57 16.82 8.43
N GLY A 330 -31.38 16.56 7.13
CA GLY A 330 -30.79 17.49 6.15
C GLY A 330 -29.30 17.24 5.84
N TYR A 331 -28.75 16.10 6.27
CA TYR A 331 -27.31 15.83 6.20
C TYR A 331 -26.79 15.24 4.87
N GLY A 332 -27.63 15.09 3.83
CA GLY A 332 -27.19 14.46 2.56
C GLY A 332 -27.05 12.94 2.65
N HIS A 333 -25.97 12.34 2.14
CA HIS A 333 -25.68 10.90 2.26
C HIS A 333 -26.77 9.98 1.68
N PHE A 334 -27.12 10.20 0.41
CA PHE A 334 -28.14 9.41 -0.30
C PHE A 334 -27.55 8.25 -1.11
N ASP A 335 -26.24 8.20 -1.28
CA ASP A 335 -25.49 7.19 -2.02
C ASP A 335 -24.63 6.27 -1.16
N HIS A 336 -24.41 6.63 0.11
CA HIS A 336 -23.63 5.84 1.06
C HIS A 336 -24.14 5.97 2.50
N VAL A 337 -23.87 4.96 3.32
CA VAL A 337 -24.04 5.02 4.78
C VAL A 337 -22.74 5.50 5.40
N HIS A 338 -22.76 6.63 6.09
CA HIS A 338 -21.61 7.13 6.83
C HIS A 338 -21.65 6.67 8.28
N LEU A 339 -20.50 6.21 8.79
CA LEU A 339 -20.33 5.81 10.18
C LEU A 339 -19.22 6.62 10.82
N THR A 340 -19.47 7.16 12.01
CA THR A 340 -18.43 7.71 12.89
C THR A 340 -18.28 6.80 14.11
N THR A 341 -17.04 6.46 14.46
CA THR A 341 -16.70 5.69 15.66
C THR A 341 -16.01 6.56 16.70
N THR A 342 -16.05 6.11 17.95
CA THR A 342 -15.27 6.65 19.05
C THR A 342 -13.89 5.99 19.11
N PRO A 343 -12.83 6.70 19.53
CA PRO A 343 -11.53 6.08 19.80
C PRO A 343 -11.66 4.92 20.80
N ARG A 344 -10.91 3.84 20.58
CA ARG A 344 -10.86 2.72 21.51
C ARG A 344 -10.10 3.17 22.77
N ARG A 345 -10.75 3.10 23.94
CA ARG A 345 -10.13 3.37 25.24
C ARG A 345 -9.37 2.15 25.75
#